data_AF-A0A2P8B597-F1
#
_entry.id   AF-A0A2P8B597-F1
#
_cell.length_a   1.000
_cell.length_b   1.000
_cell.length_c   1.000
_cell.angle_alpha   90.00
_cell.angle_beta   90.00
_cell.angle_gamma   90.00
#
_symmetry.space_group_name_H-M   'P 1'
#
loop_
_entity.id
_entity.type
_entity.pdbx_description
1 polymer ?
#
loop_
_entity_poly.entity_id
_entity_poly.type
_entity_poly.pdbx_seq_one_letter_code
_entity_poly.pdbx_strand_id
1 'polypeptide(L)'
;MTQCRAGPAADGKSELIQIQADGQIKACHNDLAFAPSPYGNSVIIATGFTDPARVRFMDLDGNGRSEIALIQSNGQIKAWHNYKGFDTMPYGAAQLIATDFPDPARAIFI
;
A
#
# COMPACT_ATOMS: atom_id res chain seq x y z
N MET A 1 -9.10 -12.84 -17.73
CA MET A 1 -8.25 -12.24 -18.78
C MET A 1 -7.44 -11.16 -18.08
N THR A 2 -6.22 -11.48 -17.66
CA THR A 2 -5.54 -10.72 -16.58
C THR A 2 -4.18 -10.24 -17.06
N GLN A 3 -4.16 -9.18 -17.85
CA GLN A 3 -2.92 -8.50 -18.23
C GLN A 3 -2.57 -7.40 -17.23
N CYS A 4 -1.29 -7.35 -16.85
CA CYS A 4 -0.66 -6.39 -15.94
C CYS A 4 0.86 -6.32 -16.28
N ARG A 5 1.41 -5.24 -16.94
CA ARG A 5 2.87 -4.86 -17.17
C ARG A 5 3.10 -3.32 -17.35
N ALA A 6 3.88 -2.49 -16.57
CA ALA A 6 5.29 -2.59 -16.12
C ALA A 6 5.84 -2.05 -14.71
N GLY A 7 5.39 -0.98 -14.03
CA GLY A 7 5.88 -0.46 -12.67
C GLY A 7 4.96 -0.73 -11.43
N PRO A 8 4.89 0.01 -10.26
CA PRO A 8 5.28 1.36 -9.78
C PRO A 8 6.61 2.04 -10.12
N ALA A 9 6.59 3.34 -9.83
CA ALA A 9 7.69 4.28 -9.80
C ALA A 9 7.41 5.42 -8.79
N ALA A 10 8.44 6.17 -8.39
CA ALA A 10 8.28 7.47 -7.74
C ALA A 10 7.96 8.58 -8.78
N ASP A 11 7.05 8.28 -9.71
CA ASP A 11 6.70 9.17 -10.84
C ASP A 11 5.45 10.03 -10.56
N GLY A 12 4.96 10.01 -9.32
CA GLY A 12 3.85 10.81 -8.83
C GLY A 12 2.47 10.29 -9.23
N LYS A 13 2.38 9.13 -9.89
CA LYS A 13 1.10 8.47 -10.19
C LYS A 13 0.67 7.57 -9.03
N SER A 14 -0.63 7.28 -8.95
CA SER A 14 -1.18 6.34 -7.96
C SER A 14 -1.42 4.97 -8.58
N GLU A 15 -0.95 3.93 -7.91
CA GLU A 15 -1.19 2.54 -8.29
C GLU A 15 -2.57 2.00 -7.90
N LEU A 16 -2.92 0.87 -8.53
CA LEU A 16 -4.02 0.03 -8.10
C LEU A 16 -3.49 -1.05 -7.14
N ILE A 17 -4.13 -1.22 -5.99
CA ILE A 17 -3.85 -2.36 -5.10
C ILE A 17 -5.06 -3.28 -4.97
N GLN A 18 -4.81 -4.58 -4.91
CA GLN A 18 -5.79 -5.60 -4.55
C GLN A 18 -5.27 -6.38 -3.34
N ILE A 19 -6.02 -6.30 -2.24
CA ILE A 19 -5.86 -7.18 -1.10
C ILE A 19 -6.66 -8.45 -1.39
N GLN A 20 -5.98 -9.59 -1.43
CA GLN A 20 -6.54 -10.91 -1.72
C GLN A 20 -7.05 -11.57 -0.43
N ALA A 21 -7.90 -12.59 -0.57
CA ALA A 21 -8.56 -13.24 0.57
C ALA A 21 -7.59 -13.97 1.53
N ASP A 22 -6.39 -14.31 1.07
CA ASP A 22 -5.30 -14.88 1.87
C ASP A 22 -4.40 -13.79 2.52
N GLY A 23 -4.73 -12.51 2.32
CA GLY A 23 -3.97 -11.37 2.82
C GLY A 23 -2.73 -11.01 2.00
N GLN A 24 -2.54 -11.59 0.79
CA GLN A 24 -1.56 -11.07 -0.17
C GLN A 24 -2.03 -9.73 -0.74
N ILE A 25 -1.11 -8.76 -0.85
CA ILE A 25 -1.37 -7.50 -1.54
C ILE A 25 -0.67 -7.50 -2.89
N LYS A 26 -1.47 -7.55 -3.95
CA LYS A 26 -1.03 -7.40 -5.33
C LYS A 26 -1.17 -5.93 -5.73
N ALA A 27 -0.07 -5.25 -6.01
CA ALA A 27 -0.08 -3.89 -6.56
C ALA A 27 0.10 -3.93 -8.09
N CYS A 28 -0.45 -2.96 -8.82
CA CYS A 28 -0.33 -2.81 -10.27
C CYS A 28 0.06 -1.36 -10.66
N HIS A 29 1.09 -1.16 -11.52
CA HIS A 29 1.50 0.20 -11.93
C HIS A 29 0.38 1.02 -12.49
N ASN A 30 0.46 2.32 -12.34
CA ASN A 30 -0.11 3.22 -13.31
C ASN A 30 0.92 3.62 -14.39
N ASP A 31 1.05 2.86 -15.49
CA ASP A 31 1.97 3.24 -16.56
C ASP A 31 1.50 4.49 -17.32
N LEU A 32 0.19 4.59 -17.60
CA LEU A 32 -0.38 5.54 -18.56
C LEU A 32 -1.25 6.67 -17.93
N ALA A 33 -1.12 6.90 -16.63
CA ALA A 33 -1.88 7.88 -15.84
C ALA A 33 -3.42 7.71 -15.96
N PHE A 34 -4.08 8.59 -16.69
CA PHE A 34 -5.55 8.61 -16.87
C PHE A 34 -6.00 8.06 -18.25
N ALA A 35 -5.10 7.43 -19.00
CA ALA A 35 -5.46 6.77 -20.25
C ALA A 35 -6.34 5.53 -20.01
N PRO A 36 -7.11 5.07 -21.02
CA PRO A 36 -7.81 3.79 -20.96
C PRO A 36 -6.84 2.62 -20.70
N SER A 37 -7.24 1.70 -19.81
CA SER A 37 -6.42 0.55 -19.40
C SER A 37 -4.98 0.91 -18.99
N PRO A 38 -4.78 1.81 -18.00
CA PRO A 38 -3.46 2.36 -17.71
C PRO A 38 -2.58 1.42 -16.87
N TYR A 39 -3.11 0.25 -16.44
CA TYR A 39 -2.52 -0.53 -15.37
C TYR A 39 -1.52 -1.61 -15.81
N GLY A 40 -0.36 -1.52 -15.17
CA GLY A 40 0.88 -2.22 -15.44
C GLY A 40 1.16 -3.46 -14.60
N ASN A 41 2.45 -3.78 -14.40
CA ASN A 41 2.97 -5.06 -13.87
C ASN A 41 2.33 -5.30 -12.53
N SER A 42 2.26 -6.57 -12.13
CA SER A 42 1.91 -6.88 -10.76
C SER A 42 3.01 -7.62 -10.03
N VAL A 43 3.34 -7.15 -8.84
CA VAL A 43 4.11 -7.89 -7.83
C VAL A 43 3.30 -8.02 -6.55
N ILE A 44 3.69 -8.98 -5.72
CA ILE A 44 3.16 -9.09 -4.36
C ILE A 44 4.04 -8.24 -3.45
N ILE A 45 3.49 -7.11 -3.00
CA ILE A 45 4.20 -6.13 -2.17
C ILE A 45 4.13 -6.48 -0.68
N ALA A 46 3.12 -7.23 -0.24
CA ALA A 46 2.94 -7.58 1.17
C ALA A 46 2.09 -8.86 1.35
N THR A 47 2.16 -9.46 2.54
CA THR A 47 1.36 -10.61 3.00
C THR A 47 0.83 -10.38 4.42
N GLY A 48 -0.21 -11.12 4.82
CA GLY A 48 -0.76 -11.08 6.18
C GLY A 48 -1.79 -9.98 6.44
N PHE A 49 -2.21 -9.24 5.41
CA PHE A 49 -3.16 -8.14 5.51
C PHE A 49 -4.57 -8.60 5.14
N THR A 50 -5.25 -9.32 6.03
CA THR A 50 -6.55 -9.96 5.74
C THR A 50 -7.78 -9.07 5.88
N ASP A 51 -7.64 -7.83 6.37
CA ASP A 51 -8.74 -6.88 6.53
C ASP A 51 -8.47 -5.57 5.77
N PRO A 52 -9.03 -5.41 4.56
CA PRO A 52 -8.86 -4.21 3.75
C PRO A 52 -9.32 -2.90 4.42
N ALA A 53 -10.31 -2.95 5.32
CA ALA A 53 -10.85 -1.74 5.96
C ALA A 53 -9.84 -1.09 6.91
N ARG A 54 -8.82 -1.84 7.35
CA ARG A 54 -7.76 -1.39 8.27
C ARG A 54 -6.43 -1.06 7.60
N VAL A 55 -6.29 -1.31 6.29
CA VAL A 55 -5.07 -0.99 5.53
C VAL A 55 -5.15 0.41 4.92
N ARG A 56 -4.03 1.13 4.90
CA ARG A 56 -3.86 2.44 4.26
C ARG A 56 -2.54 2.48 3.51
N PHE A 57 -2.52 3.27 2.44
CA PHE A 57 -1.32 3.55 1.64
C PHE A 57 -1.17 5.07 1.53
N MET A 58 0.05 5.56 1.70
CA MET A 58 0.38 6.99 1.72
C MET A 58 1.90 7.16 1.69
N ASP A 59 2.38 8.32 1.25
CA ASP A 59 3.79 8.72 1.36
C ASP A 59 4.01 9.36 2.75
N LEU A 60 4.67 8.67 3.67
CA LEU A 60 4.89 9.14 5.05
C LEU A 60 6.17 9.97 5.22
N ASP A 61 7.17 9.78 4.35
CA ASP A 61 8.47 10.45 4.46
C ASP A 61 8.76 11.50 3.36
N GLY A 62 7.86 11.60 2.37
CA GLY A 62 7.95 12.55 1.25
C GLY A 62 8.86 12.08 0.11
N ASN A 63 9.22 10.80 0.03
CA ASN A 63 10.13 10.27 -0.99
C ASN A 63 9.44 9.91 -2.33
N GLY A 64 8.11 10.05 -2.43
CA GLY A 64 7.31 9.74 -3.60
C GLY A 64 6.90 8.26 -3.71
N ARG A 65 7.02 7.47 -2.64
CA ARG A 65 6.60 6.06 -2.57
C ARG A 65 5.60 5.88 -1.44
N SER A 66 4.60 5.03 -1.66
CA SER A 66 3.65 4.72 -0.58
C SER A 66 4.21 3.68 0.40
N GLU A 67 4.27 4.08 1.67
CA GLU A 67 4.23 3.20 2.83
C GLU A 67 2.92 2.39 2.87
N ILE A 68 2.94 1.30 3.64
CA ILE A 68 1.74 0.63 4.11
C ILE A 68 1.55 0.91 5.60
N ALA A 69 0.32 1.27 5.99
CA ALA A 69 -0.08 1.39 7.39
C ALA A 69 -1.25 0.45 7.72
N LEU A 70 -1.21 -0.13 8.92
CA LEU A 70 -2.25 -0.97 9.50
C LEU A 70 -2.80 -0.30 10.76
N ILE A 71 -4.06 0.11 10.68
CA ILE A 71 -4.82 0.63 11.82
C ILE A 71 -5.32 -0.57 12.63
N GLN A 72 -4.72 -0.82 13.79
CA GLN A 72 -5.07 -1.97 14.63
C GLN A 72 -6.35 -1.71 15.45
N SER A 73 -7.09 -2.77 15.76
CA SER A 73 -8.35 -2.69 16.52
C SER A 73 -8.18 -2.28 17.98
N ASN A 74 -6.95 -2.20 18.48
CA ASN A 74 -6.59 -1.71 19.82
C ASN A 74 -6.16 -0.22 19.83
N GLY A 75 -6.41 0.53 18.75
CA GLY A 75 -6.07 1.95 18.67
C GLY A 75 -4.60 2.26 18.38
N GLN A 76 -3.78 1.24 18.09
CA GLN A 76 -2.41 1.41 17.60
C GLN A 76 -2.38 1.49 16.07
N ILE A 77 -1.46 2.27 15.51
CA ILE A 77 -1.19 2.28 14.08
C ILE A 77 0.26 1.89 13.84
N LYS A 78 0.47 0.83 13.06
CA LYS A 78 1.80 0.41 12.60
C LYS A 78 1.98 0.79 11.13
N ALA A 79 3.18 1.21 10.77
CA ALA A 79 3.56 1.44 9.37
C ALA A 79 4.85 0.69 9.02
N TRP A 80 5.04 0.37 7.74
CA TRP A 80 6.24 -0.25 7.22
C TRP A 80 6.79 0.61 6.07
N HIS A 81 8.04 1.07 6.22
CA HIS A 81 8.73 1.95 5.27
C HIS A 81 9.03 1.27 3.92
N ASN A 82 8.80 1.97 2.81
CA ASN A 82 8.99 1.47 1.44
C ASN A 82 10.39 1.77 0.87
N TYR A 83 11.34 0.88 1.17
CA TYR A 83 12.73 1.04 0.75
C TYR A 83 12.98 0.83 -0.75
N LYS A 84 12.11 0.12 -1.47
CA LYS A 84 12.39 -0.32 -2.86
C LYS A 84 11.44 0.20 -3.94
N GLY A 85 10.34 0.89 -3.57
CA GLY A 85 9.32 1.31 -4.54
C GLY A 85 8.51 0.12 -5.02
N PHE A 86 8.44 -0.13 -6.33
CA PHE A 86 7.90 -1.39 -6.83
C PHE A 86 8.95 -2.49 -6.81
N ASP A 87 8.87 -3.32 -5.79
CA ASP A 87 9.53 -4.60 -5.80
C ASP A 87 8.66 -5.62 -5.07
N THR A 88 8.99 -6.89 -5.21
CA THR A 88 8.43 -7.94 -4.36
C THR A 88 8.91 -7.71 -2.93
N MET A 89 7.98 -7.58 -1.98
CA MET A 89 8.25 -7.29 -0.57
C MET A 89 9.24 -6.11 -0.38
N PRO A 90 8.84 -4.87 -0.74
CA PRO A 90 9.74 -3.71 -0.70
C PRO A 90 9.86 -3.09 0.70
N TYR A 91 9.03 -3.54 1.65
CA TYR A 91 8.86 -2.96 2.97
C TYR A 91 9.87 -3.50 4.01
N GLY A 92 10.29 -2.63 4.92
CA GLY A 92 11.15 -3.00 6.05
C GLY A 92 10.40 -3.50 7.29
N ALA A 93 10.98 -3.30 8.48
CA ALA A 93 10.34 -3.64 9.75
C ALA A 93 9.20 -2.67 10.12
N ALA A 94 8.18 -3.18 10.81
CA ALA A 94 7.06 -2.38 11.32
C ALA A 94 7.52 -1.37 12.38
N GLN A 95 7.07 -0.13 12.28
CA GLN A 95 7.18 0.91 13.30
C GLN A 95 5.81 1.22 13.88
N LEU A 96 5.72 1.44 15.20
CA LEU A 96 4.54 1.99 15.85
C LEU A 96 4.56 3.51 15.64
N ILE A 97 3.68 4.02 14.78
CA ILE A 97 3.67 5.45 14.41
C ILE A 97 2.64 6.27 15.19
N ALA A 98 1.62 5.63 15.76
CA ALA A 98 0.61 6.31 16.55
C ALA A 98 -0.12 5.34 17.52
N THR A 99 -0.69 5.90 18.59
CA THR A 99 -1.44 5.19 19.63
C THR A 99 -2.72 5.96 19.99
N ASP A 100 -3.54 5.39 20.87
CA ASP A 100 -4.65 6.07 21.54
C ASP A 100 -5.78 6.57 20.63
N PHE A 101 -6.07 5.83 19.55
CA PHE A 101 -7.27 6.01 18.73
C PHE A 101 -8.45 5.20 19.32
N PRO A 102 -9.42 5.81 20.05
CA PRO A 102 -10.52 5.09 20.68
C PRO A 102 -11.55 4.56 19.67
N ASP A 103 -11.62 5.16 18.48
CA ASP A 103 -12.39 4.67 17.34
C ASP A 103 -11.43 4.50 16.13
N PRO A 104 -10.72 3.36 16.02
CA PRO A 104 -9.74 3.14 14.98
C PRO A 104 -10.37 3.14 13.58
N ALA A 105 -11.64 2.76 13.46
CA ALA A 105 -12.34 2.73 12.17
C ALA A 105 -12.51 4.13 11.55
N ARG A 106 -12.37 5.19 12.36
CA ARG A 106 -12.44 6.60 11.94
C ARG A 106 -11.07 7.27 11.81
N ALA A 107 -9.98 6.52 11.92
CA ALA A 107 -8.64 7.04 11.58
C ALA A 107 -8.49 7.18 10.06
N ILE A 108 -8.09 8.38 9.64
CA ILE A 108 -7.94 8.81 8.24
C ILE A 108 -6.56 9.46 8.09
N PHE A 109 -5.90 9.17 6.98
CA PHE A 109 -4.72 9.87 6.51
C PHE A 109 -5.11 10.77 5.33
N ILE A 110 -4.41 11.90 5.18
CA ILE A 110 -4.64 12.94 4.15
C ILE A 110 -3.33 13.32 3.47
#